data_AF-A0A2E7T7W1-F1
#
_entry.id   AF-A0A2E7T7W1-F1
#
_cell.length_a   1.000
_cell.length_b   1.000
_cell.length_c   1.000
_cell.angle_alpha   90.00
_cell.angle_beta   90.00
_cell.angle_gamma   90.00
#
_symmetry.space_group_name_H-M   'P 1'
#
loop_
_entity.id
_entity.type
_entity.pdbx_description
1 polymer ?
#
loop_
_entity_poly.entity_id
_entity_poly.type
_entity_poly.pdbx_seq_one_letter_code
_entity_poly.pdbx_strand_id
1 'polypeptide(L)'
;MALPTLTPASTVSAVRLPATGTLADVTGALPFGVYSAPSFISAAVDQVSYTYKKLGGDVLDIELTPGQVYAAYEEAVLEYSYIINVHQAKNVLGNLLGNTTGTFDRNGEIESGHALADTQVELKYPRFEFSYARRVAEGISAEVGIGGNDTEYSASFDAEDGKQDYDLQTIISASSALSSSAPYYGKVKNTKVLIKQVYYQTPRSQWRFYGYYGGLNVIGNFSTYGQYADDSTFQVIPTWHNRLQSMAFEEAIYVRNSHYSYELKNNKLRIFPVPADGGPKRYWVKFTIPRDAWEEDEDRSIGISGVNNMNTLPFANIQYDKINSIGKQWIRRFTLALSKEMLGLIRSKFGTIPIPGESVQLNGGDLITQGKEEQEKLREELKTTLDELTYNKLMESDAALVEESNKIHAKIPNLIFMG
;
A
#
# COMPACT_ATOMS: atom_id res chain seq x y z
N MET A 1 19.21 40.07 74.01
CA MET A 1 18.79 40.29 72.61
C MET A 1 17.50 39.53 72.40
N ALA A 2 16.42 40.19 72.00
CA ALA A 2 15.18 39.51 71.63
C ALA A 2 15.45 38.65 70.39
N LEU A 3 15.10 37.36 70.46
CA LEU A 3 15.15 36.46 69.31
C LEU A 3 14.23 37.02 68.22
N PRO A 4 14.70 37.22 66.97
CA PRO A 4 13.86 37.68 65.89
C PRO A 4 12.73 36.67 65.67
N THR A 5 11.48 37.14 65.76
CA THR A 5 10.31 36.32 65.49
C THR A 5 10.20 36.14 63.98
N LEU A 6 10.67 34.99 63.48
CA LEU A 6 10.54 34.59 62.09
C LEU A 6 9.11 34.08 61.85
N THR A 7 8.12 34.98 61.81
CA THR A 7 6.78 34.64 61.34
C THR A 7 6.77 34.62 59.80
N PRO A 8 6.35 33.52 59.16
CA PRO A 8 6.25 33.47 57.70
C PRO A 8 5.20 34.47 57.21
N ALA A 9 5.53 35.21 56.14
CA ALA A 9 4.66 36.23 55.55
C ALA A 9 3.39 35.66 54.89
N SER A 10 3.35 34.34 54.63
CA SER A 10 2.19 33.61 54.13
C SER A 10 2.10 32.27 54.85
N THR A 11 0.90 31.93 55.31
CA THR A 11 0.56 30.59 55.83
C THR A 11 0.13 29.63 54.72
N VAL A 12 0.06 30.11 53.47
CA VAL A 12 -0.34 29.33 52.29
C VAL A 12 0.85 29.19 51.35
N SER A 13 1.11 27.97 50.88
CA SER A 13 2.14 27.73 49.87
C SER A 13 1.83 28.52 48.59
N ALA A 14 2.83 29.21 48.04
CA ALA A 14 2.66 30.01 46.81
C ALA A 14 2.41 29.14 45.57
N VAL A 15 2.71 27.83 45.65
CA VAL A 15 2.56 26.87 44.55
C VAL A 15 1.68 25.73 45.05
N ARG A 16 0.40 25.78 44.72
CA ARG A 16 -0.58 24.72 44.99
C ARG A 16 -1.51 24.51 43.81
N LEU A 17 -1.97 23.28 43.63
CA LEU A 17 -2.98 22.96 42.64
C LEU A 17 -4.34 23.47 43.16
N PRO A 18 -5.04 24.37 42.45
CA PRO A 18 -6.39 24.77 42.83
C PRO A 18 -7.37 23.63 42.57
N ALA A 19 -8.52 23.68 43.24
CA ALA A 19 -9.61 22.70 43.06
C ALA A 19 -10.22 22.71 41.65
N THR A 20 -10.06 23.80 40.91
CA THR A 20 -10.56 23.99 39.54
C THR A 20 -9.54 24.73 38.70
N GLY A 21 -9.44 24.37 37.42
CA GLY A 21 -8.62 25.11 36.45
C GLY A 21 -9.27 26.40 35.96
N THR A 22 -8.51 27.19 35.20
CA THR A 22 -8.96 28.44 34.57
C THR A 22 -8.88 28.31 33.05
N LEU A 23 -9.97 28.60 32.34
CA LEU A 23 -10.04 28.50 30.87
C LEU A 23 -8.98 29.35 30.14
N ALA A 24 -8.74 30.57 30.62
CA ALA A 24 -7.82 31.51 29.98
C ALA A 24 -6.34 31.06 30.04
N ASP A 25 -5.99 30.24 31.02
CA ASP A 25 -4.60 29.86 31.28
C ASP A 25 -4.17 28.62 30.48
N VAL A 26 -5.13 27.88 29.89
CA VAL A 26 -4.86 26.60 29.23
C VAL A 26 -3.88 26.78 28.06
N THR A 27 -4.24 27.60 27.07
CA THR A 27 -3.48 27.71 25.82
C THR A 27 -2.07 28.25 26.02
N GLY A 28 -1.87 29.19 26.96
CA GLY A 28 -0.56 29.74 27.29
C GLY A 28 0.35 28.78 28.07
N ALA A 29 -0.21 27.73 28.65
CA ALA A 29 0.53 26.72 29.42
C ALA A 29 0.85 25.45 28.63
N LEU A 30 0.33 25.30 27.40
CA LEU A 30 0.61 24.15 26.53
C LEU A 30 2.04 24.23 25.97
N PRO A 31 2.87 23.19 26.13
CA PRO A 31 4.23 23.18 25.59
C PRO A 31 4.29 23.25 24.06
N PHE A 32 3.39 22.54 23.37
CA PHE A 32 3.40 22.46 21.91
C PHE A 32 2.27 23.30 21.29
N GLY A 33 1.15 23.45 22.01
CA GLY A 33 0.00 24.21 21.54
C GLY A 33 -0.67 23.57 20.31
N VAL A 34 -0.61 22.24 20.19
CA VAL A 34 -1.23 21.48 19.10
C VAL A 34 -2.75 21.56 19.20
N TYR A 35 -3.28 21.50 20.43
CA TYR A 35 -4.72 21.51 20.66
C TYR A 35 -5.22 22.86 21.16
N SER A 36 -6.02 23.53 20.33
CA SER A 36 -6.65 24.83 20.64
C SER A 36 -8.18 24.83 20.59
N ALA A 37 -8.79 23.67 20.32
CA ALA A 37 -10.25 23.54 20.22
C ALA A 37 -10.94 23.83 21.56
N PRO A 38 -12.12 24.49 21.56
CA PRO A 38 -12.86 24.80 22.79
C PRO A 38 -13.17 23.58 23.67
N SER A 39 -13.43 22.42 23.04
CA SER A 39 -13.66 21.16 23.74
C SER A 39 -12.45 20.67 24.50
N PHE A 40 -11.25 20.76 23.91
CA PHE A 40 -9.99 20.43 24.57
C PHE A 40 -9.75 21.36 25.76
N ILE A 41 -9.93 22.67 25.55
CA ILE A 41 -9.74 23.68 26.60
C ILE A 41 -10.66 23.41 27.79
N SER A 42 -11.95 23.14 27.54
CA SER A 42 -12.91 22.82 28.60
C SER A 42 -12.55 21.53 29.34
N ALA A 43 -12.13 20.49 28.63
CA ALA A 43 -11.74 19.22 29.22
C ALA A 43 -10.43 19.31 30.01
N ALA A 44 -9.49 20.14 29.58
CA ALA A 44 -8.25 20.39 30.31
C ALA A 44 -8.53 21.04 31.67
N VAL A 45 -9.48 21.98 31.74
CA VAL A 45 -9.94 22.59 32.99
C VAL A 45 -10.56 21.55 33.92
N ASP A 46 -11.43 20.68 33.40
CA ASP A 46 -12.02 19.58 34.17
C ASP A 46 -10.96 18.59 34.68
N GLN A 47 -9.89 18.38 33.90
CA GLN A 47 -8.79 17.51 34.28
C GLN A 47 -8.03 18.01 35.52
N VAL A 48 -7.91 19.33 35.72
CA VAL A 48 -7.37 19.91 36.97
C VAL A 48 -8.21 19.50 38.16
N SER A 49 -9.54 19.63 38.04
CA SER A 49 -10.47 19.22 39.10
C SER A 49 -10.40 17.71 39.38
N TYR A 50 -10.25 16.90 38.31
CA TYR A 50 -10.11 15.45 38.43
C TYR A 50 -8.81 15.04 39.14
N THR A 51 -7.67 15.63 38.73
CA THR A 51 -6.36 15.36 39.34
C THR A 51 -6.31 15.82 40.79
N TYR A 52 -6.84 17.02 41.08
CA TYR A 52 -6.95 17.54 42.44
C TYR A 52 -7.68 16.56 43.38
N LYS A 53 -8.87 16.10 42.99
CA LYS A 53 -9.64 15.16 43.81
C LYS A 53 -8.97 13.80 43.96
N LYS A 54 -8.35 13.29 42.89
CA LYS A 54 -7.72 11.96 42.91
C LYS A 54 -6.41 11.91 43.68
N LEU A 55 -5.68 13.02 43.76
CA LEU A 55 -4.45 13.13 44.53
C LEU A 55 -4.68 13.56 45.99
N GLY A 56 -5.93 13.73 46.41
CA GLY A 56 -6.29 14.05 47.79
C GLY A 56 -6.18 15.54 48.15
N GLY A 57 -6.33 16.42 47.16
CA GLY A 57 -6.29 17.88 47.33
C GLY A 57 -7.28 18.43 48.35
N ASP A 58 -8.40 17.72 48.57
CA ASP A 58 -9.39 18.06 49.59
C ASP A 58 -8.85 17.94 51.03
N VAL A 59 -7.76 17.20 51.23
CA VAL A 59 -7.17 16.91 52.55
C VAL A 59 -5.82 17.61 52.74
N LEU A 60 -4.95 17.54 51.73
CA LEU A 60 -3.61 18.13 51.75
C LEU A 60 -3.33 18.86 50.45
N ASP A 61 -2.62 19.98 50.54
CA ASP A 61 -2.19 20.74 49.36
C ASP A 61 -1.32 19.87 48.43
N ILE A 62 -1.50 20.05 47.13
CA ILE A 62 -0.74 19.36 46.08
C ILE A 62 0.23 20.35 45.44
N GLU A 63 1.51 20.01 45.38
CA GLU A 63 2.60 20.86 44.87
C GLU A 63 2.68 20.86 43.33
N LEU A 64 1.54 20.88 42.65
CA LEU A 64 1.42 21.00 41.18
C LEU A 64 0.79 22.34 40.80
N THR A 65 1.13 22.83 39.61
CA THR A 65 0.44 23.97 39.00
C THR A 65 -0.58 23.51 37.96
N PRO A 66 -1.65 24.28 37.69
CA PRO A 66 -2.58 23.99 36.59
C PRO A 66 -1.87 23.81 35.25
N GLY A 67 -0.84 24.62 34.98
CA GLY A 67 -0.07 24.56 33.74
C GLY A 67 0.63 23.22 33.53
N GLN A 68 1.15 22.60 34.60
CA GLN A 68 1.71 21.25 34.52
C GLN A 68 0.64 20.22 34.16
N VAL A 69 -0.56 20.32 34.73
CA VAL A 69 -1.67 19.42 34.39
C VAL A 69 -2.12 19.62 32.95
N TYR A 70 -2.15 20.86 32.44
CA TYR A 70 -2.48 21.16 31.04
C TYR A 70 -1.43 20.60 30.08
N ALA A 71 -0.15 20.75 30.40
CA ALA A 71 0.95 20.16 29.63
C ALA A 71 0.84 18.63 29.55
N ALA A 72 0.61 17.97 30.70
CA ALA A 72 0.40 16.52 30.72
C ALA A 72 -0.89 16.09 30.00
N TYR A 73 -1.91 16.94 29.96
CA TYR A 73 -3.12 16.66 29.22
C TYR A 73 -2.88 16.70 27.71
N GLU A 74 -2.17 17.71 27.20
CA GLU A 74 -1.76 17.76 25.79
C GLU A 74 -0.92 16.54 25.41
N GLU A 75 0.08 16.19 26.22
CA GLU A 75 0.91 15.01 26.01
C GLU A 75 0.09 13.71 25.97
N ALA A 76 -0.88 13.57 26.87
CA ALA A 76 -1.76 12.40 26.90
C ALA A 76 -2.63 12.26 25.64
N VAL A 77 -3.11 13.38 25.07
CA VAL A 77 -3.87 13.35 23.81
C VAL A 77 -2.96 13.00 22.63
N LEU A 78 -1.75 13.55 22.57
CA LEU A 78 -0.76 13.21 21.55
C LEU A 78 -0.37 11.73 21.60
N GLU A 79 -0.13 11.18 22.79
CA GLU A 79 0.17 9.76 22.99
C GLU A 79 -1.00 8.86 22.56
N TYR A 80 -2.24 9.23 22.90
CA TYR A 80 -3.42 8.51 22.43
C TYR A 80 -3.50 8.52 20.89
N SER A 81 -3.32 9.69 20.28
CA SER A 81 -3.31 9.85 18.83
C SER A 81 -2.23 8.99 18.16
N TYR A 82 -1.01 9.02 18.69
CA TYR A 82 0.10 8.21 18.22
C TYR A 82 -0.22 6.71 18.23
N ILE A 83 -0.72 6.18 19.35
CA ILE A 83 -1.04 4.75 19.46
C ILE A 83 -2.14 4.34 18.47
N ILE A 84 -3.18 5.17 18.30
CA ILE A 84 -4.24 4.90 17.34
C ILE A 84 -3.72 4.96 15.90
N ASN A 85 -2.91 5.95 15.55
CA ASN A 85 -2.34 6.09 14.20
C ASN A 85 -1.41 4.92 13.86
N VAL A 86 -0.61 4.43 14.82
CA VAL A 86 0.21 3.22 14.64
C VAL A 86 -0.65 1.99 14.41
N HIS A 87 -1.73 1.83 15.18
CA HIS A 87 -2.68 0.73 14.97
C HIS A 87 -3.36 0.81 13.59
N GLN A 88 -3.81 2.01 13.18
CA GLN A 88 -4.39 2.22 11.86
C GLN A 88 -3.37 1.90 10.76
N ALA A 89 -2.13 2.39 10.88
CA ALA A 89 -1.05 2.07 9.95
C ALA A 89 -0.87 0.56 9.79
N LYS A 90 -0.83 -0.20 10.89
CA LYS A 90 -0.73 -1.67 10.86
C LYS A 90 -1.89 -2.32 10.09
N ASN A 91 -3.09 -1.78 10.20
CA ASN A 91 -4.29 -2.30 9.55
C ASN A 91 -4.39 -1.97 8.06
N VAL A 92 -3.90 -0.80 7.64
CA VAL A 92 -4.24 -0.24 6.32
C VAL A 92 -3.06 -0.03 5.40
N LEU A 93 -1.81 -0.14 5.91
CA LEU A 93 -0.60 0.16 5.16
C LEU A 93 -0.56 -0.57 3.81
N GLY A 94 -0.86 -1.88 3.79
CA GLY A 94 -0.85 -2.68 2.57
C GLY A 94 -1.77 -2.15 1.46
N ASN A 95 -2.91 -1.54 1.82
CA ASN A 95 -3.86 -0.98 0.85
C ASN A 95 -3.47 0.44 0.42
N LEU A 96 -2.82 1.19 1.32
CA LEU A 96 -2.42 2.57 1.06
C LEU A 96 -1.09 2.68 0.30
N LEU A 97 -0.36 1.58 0.10
CA LEU A 97 0.90 1.59 -0.63
C LEU A 97 0.72 2.25 -2.00
N GLY A 98 1.55 3.26 -2.27
CA GLY A 98 1.57 4.06 -3.48
C GLY A 98 0.42 5.06 -3.67
N ASN A 99 -0.42 5.29 -2.64
CA ASN A 99 -1.36 6.40 -2.63
C ASN A 99 -0.67 7.72 -2.25
N THR A 100 -1.39 8.83 -2.35
CA THR A 100 -0.88 10.17 -1.98
C THR A 100 -0.33 10.23 -0.56
N THR A 101 0.87 10.78 -0.40
CA THR A 101 1.51 11.04 0.90
C THR A 101 1.03 12.35 1.52
N GLY A 102 1.37 12.60 2.79
CA GLY A 102 1.13 13.88 3.47
C GLY A 102 2.41 14.71 3.57
N THR A 103 2.27 16.04 3.59
CA THR A 103 3.33 16.97 4.02
C THR A 103 2.89 17.58 5.35
N PHE A 104 3.76 17.55 6.36
CA PHE A 104 3.43 17.90 7.73
C PHE A 104 4.24 19.08 8.24
N ASP A 105 3.60 19.90 9.06
CA ASP A 105 4.24 20.99 9.78
C ASP A 105 4.97 20.50 11.05
N ARG A 106 5.55 21.43 11.80
CA ARG A 106 6.26 21.15 13.06
C ARG A 106 5.37 20.57 14.17
N ASN A 107 4.06 20.74 14.08
CA ASN A 107 3.09 20.24 15.04
C ASN A 107 2.55 18.85 14.65
N GLY A 108 2.95 18.33 13.48
CA GLY A 108 2.44 17.06 12.94
C GLY A 108 1.08 17.20 12.26
N GLU A 109 0.66 18.42 11.91
CA GLU A 109 -0.54 18.69 11.15
C GLU A 109 -0.21 18.80 9.65
N ILE A 110 -1.16 18.47 8.78
CA ILE A 110 -0.95 18.60 7.33
C ILE A 110 -0.83 20.08 6.98
N GLU A 111 0.22 20.44 6.23
CA GLU A 111 0.48 21.83 5.85
C GLU A 111 -0.70 22.45 5.08
N SER A 112 -1.02 23.71 5.39
CA SER A 112 -2.07 24.45 4.72
C SER A 112 -1.78 24.59 3.23
N GLY A 113 -2.73 24.22 2.37
CA GLY A 113 -2.59 24.24 0.91
C GLY A 113 -2.16 22.90 0.30
N HIS A 114 -1.83 21.90 1.12
CA HIS A 114 -1.66 20.53 0.63
C HIS A 114 -3.00 19.95 0.14
N ALA A 115 -2.97 19.04 -0.85
CA ALA A 115 -4.18 18.44 -1.42
C ALA A 115 -5.04 17.65 -0.41
N LEU A 116 -4.43 17.24 0.71
CA LEU A 116 -5.07 16.52 1.81
C LEU A 116 -5.40 17.42 3.02
N ALA A 117 -5.12 18.72 2.94
CA ALA A 117 -5.48 19.66 4.01
C ALA A 117 -7.00 19.63 4.25
N ASP A 118 -7.41 19.71 5.53
CA ASP A 118 -8.81 19.66 5.99
C ASP A 118 -9.59 18.38 5.64
N THR A 119 -8.95 17.37 5.05
CA THR A 119 -9.64 16.14 4.67
C THR A 119 -9.77 15.11 5.79
N GLN A 120 -8.99 15.26 6.88
CA GLN A 120 -9.00 14.37 8.06
C GLN A 120 -8.89 12.89 7.67
N VAL A 121 -7.83 12.56 6.91
CA VAL A 121 -7.63 11.22 6.34
C VAL A 121 -7.52 10.15 7.42
N GLU A 122 -6.94 10.50 8.56
CA GLU A 122 -6.78 9.67 9.75
C GLU A 122 -8.11 9.18 10.36
N LEU A 123 -9.23 9.86 10.06
CA LEU A 123 -10.57 9.50 10.54
C LEU A 123 -11.42 8.75 9.51
N LYS A 124 -10.93 8.63 8.27
CA LYS A 124 -11.70 8.03 7.18
C LYS A 124 -11.52 6.54 7.14
N TYR A 125 -12.61 5.83 6.90
CA TYR A 125 -12.56 4.41 6.60
C TYR A 125 -11.88 4.20 5.24
N PRO A 126 -10.76 3.46 5.17
CA PRO A 126 -10.06 3.23 3.92
C PRO A 126 -10.90 2.34 3.02
N ARG A 127 -10.81 2.57 1.71
CA ARG A 127 -11.35 1.63 0.73
C ARG A 127 -10.37 0.46 0.64
N PHE A 128 -10.81 -0.70 1.11
CA PHE A 128 -10.04 -1.93 0.97
C PHE A 128 -10.03 -2.34 -0.50
N GLU A 129 -8.88 -2.13 -1.13
CA GLU A 129 -8.62 -2.59 -2.48
C GLU A 129 -7.50 -3.61 -2.43
N PHE A 130 -7.53 -4.60 -3.32
CA PHE A 130 -6.44 -5.55 -3.50
C PHE A 130 -5.26 -4.89 -4.25
N SER A 131 -4.92 -3.64 -3.94
CA SER A 131 -3.96 -2.82 -4.69
C SER A 131 -2.58 -3.45 -4.70
N TYR A 132 -2.07 -3.86 -3.53
CA TYR A 132 -0.78 -4.54 -3.44
C TYR A 132 -0.78 -5.88 -4.19
N ALA A 133 -1.79 -6.73 -3.98
CA ALA A 133 -1.90 -8.01 -4.67
C ALA A 133 -2.04 -7.82 -6.19
N ARG A 134 -2.76 -6.79 -6.63
CA ARG A 134 -2.89 -6.41 -8.04
C ARG A 134 -1.54 -5.99 -8.61
N ARG A 135 -0.76 -5.15 -7.92
CA ARG A 135 0.58 -4.75 -8.39
C ARG A 135 1.54 -5.94 -8.52
N VAL A 136 1.49 -6.87 -7.57
CA VAL A 136 2.25 -8.13 -7.68
C VAL A 136 1.77 -8.95 -8.88
N ALA A 137 0.45 -9.06 -9.07
CA ALA A 137 -0.13 -9.76 -10.21
C ALA A 137 0.19 -9.08 -11.55
N GLU A 138 0.28 -7.75 -11.60
CA GLU A 138 0.69 -6.98 -12.78
C GLU A 138 2.14 -7.27 -13.15
N GLY A 139 3.05 -7.40 -12.17
CA GLY A 139 4.43 -7.83 -12.40
C GLY A 139 4.50 -9.25 -12.98
N ILE A 140 3.71 -10.18 -12.45
CA ILE A 140 3.61 -11.55 -12.99
C ILE A 140 3.00 -11.54 -14.41
N SER A 141 1.97 -10.72 -14.62
CA SER A 141 1.29 -10.59 -15.91
C SER A 141 2.22 -10.02 -16.99
N ALA A 142 3.08 -9.07 -16.61
CA ALA A 142 4.13 -8.53 -17.47
C ALA A 142 5.14 -9.62 -17.86
N GLU A 143 5.42 -10.58 -16.98
CA GLU A 143 6.27 -11.72 -17.32
C GLU A 143 5.64 -12.68 -18.31
N VAL A 144 4.33 -12.91 -18.21
CA VAL A 144 3.58 -13.79 -19.11
C VAL A 144 3.17 -13.10 -20.42
N GLY A 145 3.35 -11.77 -20.54
CA GLY A 145 2.99 -10.98 -21.71
C GLY A 145 1.47 -10.77 -21.88
N ILE A 146 0.73 -10.81 -20.76
CA ILE A 146 -0.73 -10.60 -20.74
C ILE A 146 -1.02 -9.34 -19.91
N GLY A 147 -0.59 -8.19 -20.44
CA GLY A 147 -0.72 -6.90 -19.75
C GLY A 147 0.29 -6.72 -18.61
N GLY A 148 0.21 -5.59 -17.91
CA GLY A 148 1.15 -5.22 -16.85
C GLY A 148 1.58 -3.76 -16.95
N ASN A 149 2.56 -3.37 -16.14
CA ASN A 149 3.03 -1.99 -16.03
C ASN A 149 4.20 -1.67 -16.96
N ASP A 150 4.86 -2.69 -17.51
CA ASP A 150 5.96 -2.50 -18.45
C ASP A 150 5.44 -2.26 -19.87
N THR A 151 5.94 -1.21 -20.52
CA THR A 151 5.63 -0.95 -21.93
C THR A 151 6.33 -1.97 -22.83
N GLU A 152 5.55 -2.75 -23.58
CA GLU A 152 6.05 -3.64 -24.63
C GLU A 152 6.33 -2.88 -25.93
N TYR A 153 7.53 -3.05 -26.46
CA TYR A 153 7.97 -2.47 -27.73
C TYR A 153 8.01 -3.55 -28.82
N SER A 154 7.84 -3.13 -30.07
CA SER A 154 8.06 -4.00 -31.23
C SER A 154 9.17 -3.46 -32.12
N ALA A 155 10.06 -4.36 -32.53
CA ALA A 155 11.09 -4.12 -33.55
C ALA A 155 10.98 -5.17 -34.64
N SER A 156 11.51 -4.86 -35.81
CA SER A 156 11.62 -5.82 -36.92
C SER A 156 12.99 -5.76 -37.56
N PHE A 157 13.40 -6.87 -38.15
CA PHE A 157 14.60 -6.96 -38.97
C PHE A 157 14.33 -7.77 -40.23
N ASP A 158 15.10 -7.48 -41.28
CA ASP A 158 15.04 -8.23 -42.53
C ASP A 158 16.05 -9.39 -42.45
N ALA A 159 15.64 -10.58 -42.88
CA ALA A 159 16.51 -11.75 -42.93
C ALA A 159 17.42 -11.71 -44.15
N GLU A 160 18.67 -12.08 -43.96
CA GLU A 160 19.68 -12.21 -45.01
C GLU A 160 19.77 -13.67 -45.46
N ASP A 161 19.87 -13.87 -46.77
CA ASP A 161 20.02 -15.21 -47.36
C ASP A 161 21.30 -15.89 -46.85
N GLY A 162 21.19 -17.15 -46.45
CA GLY A 162 22.31 -17.91 -45.90
C GLY A 162 22.73 -17.55 -44.45
N LYS A 163 22.10 -16.56 -43.82
CA LYS A 163 22.42 -16.14 -42.43
C LYS A 163 21.41 -16.70 -41.43
N GLN A 164 21.90 -17.51 -40.51
CA GLN A 164 21.06 -18.22 -39.54
C GLN A 164 20.97 -17.55 -38.17
N ASP A 165 22.07 -16.93 -37.73
CA ASP A 165 22.22 -16.36 -36.39
C ASP A 165 22.11 -14.83 -36.42
N TYR A 166 21.25 -14.28 -35.57
CA TYR A 166 20.96 -12.86 -35.44
C TYR A 166 21.12 -12.42 -33.99
N ASP A 167 21.86 -11.34 -33.75
CA ASP A 167 21.96 -10.71 -32.44
C ASP A 167 20.88 -9.62 -32.30
N LEU A 168 19.79 -9.96 -31.62
CA LEU A 168 18.66 -9.07 -31.44
C LEU A 168 19.01 -7.89 -30.52
N GLN A 169 19.95 -8.06 -29.58
CA GLN A 169 20.38 -6.95 -28.72
C GLN A 169 21.02 -5.85 -29.58
N THR A 170 21.93 -6.24 -30.48
CA THR A 170 22.64 -5.30 -31.36
C THR A 170 21.70 -4.66 -32.38
N ILE A 171 20.78 -5.42 -32.95
CA ILE A 171 19.78 -4.91 -33.92
C ILE A 171 18.86 -3.87 -33.25
N ILE A 172 18.34 -4.19 -32.06
CA ILE A 172 17.42 -3.31 -31.33
C ILE A 172 18.13 -2.06 -30.81
N SER A 173 19.36 -2.19 -30.28
CA SER A 173 20.14 -1.04 -29.80
C SER A 173 20.54 -0.10 -30.92
N ALA A 174 20.92 -0.62 -32.10
CA ALA A 174 21.23 0.19 -33.28
C ALA A 174 19.99 0.97 -33.76
N SER A 175 18.83 0.32 -33.85
CA SER A 175 17.56 0.98 -34.19
C SER A 175 17.18 2.05 -33.16
N SER A 176 17.35 1.76 -31.86
CA SER A 176 17.10 2.70 -30.76
C SER A 176 17.98 3.94 -30.82
N ALA A 177 19.23 3.83 -31.30
CA ALA A 177 20.16 4.95 -31.37
C ALA A 177 20.00 5.81 -32.62
N LEU A 178 19.54 5.23 -33.73
CA LEU A 178 19.56 5.87 -35.05
C LEU A 178 18.19 6.33 -35.55
N SER A 179 17.09 5.71 -35.09
CA SER A 179 15.75 5.97 -35.61
C SER A 179 14.91 6.80 -34.64
N SER A 180 14.83 8.11 -34.87
CA SER A 180 14.01 9.01 -34.05
C SER A 180 12.50 8.75 -34.14
N SER A 181 12.06 7.96 -35.13
CA SER A 181 10.67 7.51 -35.29
C SER A 181 10.34 6.26 -34.48
N ALA A 182 11.33 5.56 -33.91
CA ALA A 182 11.08 4.38 -33.10
C ALA A 182 10.53 4.79 -31.72
N PRO A 183 9.43 4.17 -31.22
CA PRO A 183 8.88 4.48 -29.89
C PRO A 183 9.86 4.25 -28.71
N TYR A 184 10.92 3.48 -28.96
CA TYR A 184 12.01 3.17 -28.03
C TYR A 184 13.31 3.92 -28.35
N TYR A 185 13.24 5.02 -29.11
CA TYR A 185 14.40 5.86 -29.42
C TYR A 185 15.08 6.37 -28.14
N GLY A 186 16.39 6.17 -28.02
CA GLY A 186 17.17 6.57 -26.85
C GLY A 186 16.90 5.80 -25.55
N LYS A 187 15.99 4.82 -25.54
CA LYS A 187 15.57 4.10 -24.32
C LYS A 187 16.39 2.84 -24.01
N VAL A 188 16.94 2.15 -25.02
CA VAL A 188 17.64 0.85 -24.83
C VAL A 188 19.03 1.02 -24.21
N LYS A 189 19.78 2.07 -24.61
CA LYS A 189 21.13 2.40 -24.11
C LYS A 189 22.01 1.13 -23.93
N ASN A 190 22.52 0.90 -22.71
CA ASN A 190 23.33 -0.27 -22.33
C ASN A 190 22.53 -1.35 -21.59
N THR A 191 21.20 -1.29 -21.62
CA THR A 191 20.35 -2.24 -20.91
C THR A 191 20.09 -3.47 -21.77
N LYS A 192 20.06 -4.64 -21.13
CA LYS A 192 19.72 -5.90 -21.79
C LYS A 192 18.21 -5.94 -22.01
N VAL A 193 17.77 -6.09 -23.26
CA VAL A 193 16.34 -6.22 -23.56
C VAL A 193 15.83 -7.63 -23.23
N LEU A 194 14.58 -7.73 -22.82
CA LEU A 194 13.90 -9.01 -22.58
C LEU A 194 12.97 -9.30 -23.74
N ILE A 195 13.26 -10.35 -24.50
CA ILE A 195 12.46 -10.74 -25.66
C ILE A 195 11.28 -11.59 -25.19
N LYS A 196 10.08 -11.13 -25.48
CA LYS A 196 8.82 -11.79 -25.10
C LYS A 196 8.30 -12.71 -26.21
N GLN A 197 8.37 -12.23 -27.45
CA GLN A 197 7.83 -12.97 -28.60
C GLN A 197 8.64 -12.71 -29.87
N VAL A 198 8.88 -13.75 -30.65
CA VAL A 198 9.40 -13.65 -32.02
C VAL A 198 8.35 -14.21 -32.95
N TYR A 199 7.99 -13.45 -33.99
CA TYR A 199 6.97 -13.85 -34.95
C TYR A 199 7.34 -13.40 -36.36
N TYR A 200 6.81 -14.08 -37.35
CA TYR A 200 7.03 -13.80 -38.76
C TYR A 200 5.74 -14.04 -39.52
N GLN A 201 5.62 -13.41 -40.68
CA GLN A 201 4.52 -13.57 -41.59
C GLN A 201 5.10 -14.12 -42.89
N THR A 202 4.60 -15.27 -43.33
CA THR A 202 5.05 -15.83 -44.60
C THR A 202 4.44 -15.03 -45.75
N PRO A 203 5.23 -14.62 -46.76
CA PRO A 203 4.72 -13.88 -47.92
C PRO A 203 3.72 -14.70 -48.76
N ARG A 204 3.61 -16.02 -48.48
CA ARG A 204 2.65 -16.95 -49.08
C ARG A 204 1.57 -17.41 -48.07
N SER A 205 1.23 -16.62 -47.05
CA SER A 205 0.13 -16.94 -46.12
C SER A 205 -1.23 -16.80 -46.80
N GLN A 206 -1.51 -17.72 -47.72
CA GLN A 206 -2.79 -17.83 -48.39
C GLN A 206 -3.29 -19.26 -48.20
N TRP A 207 -4.41 -19.41 -47.50
CA TRP A 207 -5.10 -20.67 -47.34
C TRP A 207 -5.73 -21.05 -48.67
N ARG A 208 -4.94 -21.67 -49.54
CA ARG A 208 -5.41 -22.10 -50.85
C ARG A 208 -5.75 -23.58 -50.81
N PHE A 209 -6.91 -23.91 -50.25
CA PHE A 209 -7.42 -25.29 -50.22
C PHE A 209 -7.53 -25.89 -51.64
N TYR A 210 -7.78 -25.06 -52.66
CA TYR A 210 -7.76 -25.44 -54.08
C TYR A 210 -6.69 -24.69 -54.91
N GLY A 211 -5.53 -24.38 -54.32
CA GLY A 211 -4.52 -23.48 -54.89
C GLY A 211 -4.05 -23.80 -56.31
N TYR A 212 -4.69 -23.16 -57.28
CA TYR A 212 -4.37 -23.24 -58.70
C TYR A 212 -3.17 -22.36 -59.03
N TYR A 213 -2.01 -22.98 -59.28
CA TYR A 213 -0.91 -22.40 -60.03
C TYR A 213 -0.27 -23.53 -60.85
N GLY A 214 -0.71 -23.67 -62.11
CA GLY A 214 -0.03 -24.52 -63.10
C GLY A 214 -0.50 -25.97 -63.24
N GLY A 215 -1.79 -26.28 -63.09
CA GLY A 215 -2.31 -27.63 -63.28
C GLY A 215 -3.64 -27.67 -64.03
N LEU A 216 -3.60 -27.60 -65.36
CA LEU A 216 -4.58 -28.33 -66.16
C LEU A 216 -4.42 -29.81 -65.79
N ASN A 217 -5.27 -30.36 -64.92
CA ASN A 217 -5.49 -31.80 -64.87
C ASN A 217 -6.36 -32.19 -66.07
N VAL A 218 -5.84 -31.98 -67.28
CA VAL A 218 -6.38 -32.64 -68.47
C VAL A 218 -5.55 -33.89 -68.63
N ILE A 219 -6.17 -35.03 -68.41
CA ILE A 219 -5.65 -36.29 -68.93
C ILE A 219 -5.85 -36.21 -70.45
N GLY A 220 -4.88 -35.66 -71.19
CA GLY A 220 -5.03 -35.50 -72.64
C GLY A 220 -3.89 -34.76 -73.33
N ASN A 221 -3.42 -35.33 -74.44
CA ASN A 221 -2.33 -34.85 -75.29
C ASN A 221 -2.67 -33.50 -75.97
N PHE A 222 -1.77 -32.53 -75.82
CA PHE A 222 -1.83 -31.10 -76.18
C PHE A 222 -2.01 -30.75 -77.69
N SER A 223 -2.74 -31.52 -78.51
CA SER A 223 -2.72 -31.32 -79.97
C SER A 223 -4.04 -31.02 -80.71
N THR A 224 -5.23 -31.15 -80.13
CA THR A 224 -6.46 -30.65 -80.82
C THR A 224 -7.65 -30.52 -79.87
N TYR A 225 -8.12 -29.29 -79.62
CA TYR A 225 -9.36 -29.03 -78.89
C TYR A 225 -10.42 -28.48 -79.86
N GLY A 226 -11.34 -29.35 -80.27
CA GLY A 226 -12.58 -28.96 -80.94
C GLY A 226 -13.73 -29.04 -79.96
N GLN A 227 -14.23 -27.89 -79.49
CA GLN A 227 -15.46 -27.55 -78.73
C GLN A 227 -16.10 -28.50 -77.68
N TYR A 228 -15.64 -29.73 -77.46
CA TYR A 228 -16.12 -30.63 -76.41
C TYR A 228 -14.95 -31.50 -75.92
N ALA A 229 -14.66 -31.45 -74.62
CA ALA A 229 -13.78 -32.41 -73.96
C ALA A 229 -14.61 -33.60 -73.47
N ASP A 230 -14.09 -34.82 -73.63
CA ASP A 230 -14.70 -36.06 -73.16
C ASP A 230 -15.03 -35.98 -71.65
N ASP A 231 -16.29 -36.30 -71.35
CA ASP A 231 -16.94 -36.51 -70.05
C ASP A 231 -16.32 -35.80 -68.82
N SER A 232 -16.76 -34.56 -68.57
CA SER A 232 -16.45 -33.85 -67.32
C SER A 232 -17.31 -34.38 -66.18
N THR A 233 -16.75 -35.25 -65.33
CA THR A 233 -17.44 -35.72 -64.13
C THR A 233 -17.35 -34.68 -63.01
N PHE A 234 -18.49 -34.09 -62.63
CA PHE A 234 -18.60 -33.22 -61.46
C PHE A 234 -18.92 -34.07 -60.22
N GLN A 235 -17.96 -34.20 -59.30
CA GLN A 235 -18.22 -34.84 -58.01
C GLN A 235 -18.68 -33.82 -56.98
N VAL A 236 -19.91 -33.99 -56.48
CA VAL A 236 -20.40 -33.21 -55.34
C VAL A 236 -19.80 -33.78 -54.06
N ILE A 237 -18.79 -33.09 -53.53
CA ILE A 237 -18.15 -33.46 -52.28
C ILE A 237 -18.94 -32.85 -51.12
N PRO A 238 -19.42 -33.64 -50.14
CA PRO A 238 -20.06 -33.11 -48.94
C PRO A 238 -19.14 -32.16 -48.15
N THR A 239 -19.72 -31.15 -47.49
CA THR A 239 -18.98 -30.13 -46.74
C THR A 239 -18.08 -30.70 -45.63
N TRP A 240 -18.51 -31.78 -44.97
CA TRP A 240 -17.72 -32.45 -43.94
C TRP A 240 -16.42 -33.06 -44.48
N HIS A 241 -16.43 -33.56 -45.72
CA HIS A 241 -15.26 -34.16 -46.35
C HIS A 241 -14.23 -33.09 -46.70
N ASN A 242 -14.69 -31.95 -47.25
CA ASN A 242 -13.84 -30.79 -47.47
C ASN A 242 -13.24 -30.26 -46.16
N ARG A 243 -14.01 -30.26 -45.07
CA ARG A 243 -13.50 -29.85 -43.75
C ARG A 243 -12.41 -30.80 -43.24
N LEU A 244 -12.61 -32.11 -43.34
CA LEU A 244 -11.59 -33.11 -42.96
C LEU A 244 -10.32 -32.97 -43.79
N GLN A 245 -10.46 -32.83 -45.11
CA GLN A 245 -9.31 -32.59 -45.99
C GLN A 245 -8.58 -31.29 -45.63
N SER A 246 -9.30 -30.23 -45.27
CA SER A 246 -8.68 -28.96 -44.85
C SER A 246 -7.87 -29.11 -43.56
N MET A 247 -8.37 -29.89 -42.59
CA MET A 247 -7.66 -30.16 -41.33
C MET A 247 -6.41 -31.01 -41.56
N ALA A 248 -6.50 -32.06 -42.40
CA ALA A 248 -5.35 -32.88 -42.76
C ALA A 248 -4.30 -32.10 -43.58
N PHE A 249 -4.73 -31.16 -44.42
CA PHE A 249 -3.84 -30.28 -45.18
C PHE A 249 -3.10 -29.28 -44.26
N GLU A 250 -3.80 -28.72 -43.27
CA GLU A 250 -3.19 -27.87 -42.25
C GLU A 250 -2.14 -28.65 -41.45
N GLU A 251 -2.48 -29.85 -40.98
CA GLU A 251 -1.53 -30.74 -40.29
C GLU A 251 -0.32 -31.09 -41.19
N ALA A 252 -0.55 -31.37 -42.47
CA ALA A 252 0.54 -31.63 -43.42
C ALA A 252 1.44 -30.41 -43.63
N ILE A 253 0.91 -29.18 -43.58
CA ILE A 253 1.74 -27.97 -43.60
C ILE A 253 2.58 -27.88 -42.32
N TYR A 254 1.97 -28.12 -41.15
CA TYR A 254 2.67 -28.09 -39.86
C TYR A 254 3.78 -29.14 -39.74
N VAL A 255 3.57 -30.34 -40.29
CA VAL A 255 4.50 -31.47 -40.11
C VAL A 255 5.51 -31.60 -41.28
N ARG A 256 5.10 -31.35 -42.53
CA ARG A 256 5.90 -31.70 -43.72
C ARG A 256 6.60 -30.51 -44.39
N ASN A 257 5.95 -29.35 -44.46
CA ASN A 257 6.45 -28.23 -45.27
C ASN A 257 7.36 -27.25 -44.50
N SER A 258 8.12 -27.79 -43.54
CA SER A 258 9.06 -27.07 -42.66
C SER A 258 8.37 -26.31 -41.53
N HIS A 259 8.46 -26.87 -40.33
CA HIS A 259 8.25 -26.12 -39.09
C HIS A 259 9.39 -25.08 -39.02
N TYR A 260 9.10 -23.81 -39.31
CA TYR A 260 10.05 -22.76 -38.99
C TYR A 260 10.16 -22.69 -37.47
N SER A 261 11.25 -23.19 -36.93
CA SER A 261 11.54 -23.12 -35.51
C SER A 261 12.61 -22.08 -35.28
N TYR A 262 12.71 -21.61 -34.04
CA TYR A 262 13.78 -20.73 -33.65
C TYR A 262 14.29 -21.11 -32.27
N GLU A 263 15.57 -20.84 -32.06
CA GLU A 263 16.21 -20.95 -30.77
C GLU A 263 16.60 -19.55 -30.33
N LEU A 264 16.22 -19.19 -29.10
CA LEU A 264 16.59 -17.91 -28.50
C LEU A 264 17.47 -18.17 -27.28
N LYS A 265 18.74 -17.75 -27.36
CA LYS A 265 19.71 -17.87 -26.26
C LYS A 265 20.44 -16.55 -26.09
N ASN A 266 20.29 -15.92 -24.92
CA ASN A 266 20.97 -14.67 -24.58
C ASN A 266 20.83 -13.57 -25.67
N ASN A 267 19.60 -13.30 -26.09
CA ASN A 267 19.25 -12.34 -27.15
C ASN A 267 19.83 -12.66 -28.54
N LYS A 268 20.43 -13.85 -28.72
CA LYS A 268 20.80 -14.39 -30.03
C LYS A 268 19.70 -15.31 -30.51
N LEU A 269 19.12 -14.95 -31.64
CA LEU A 269 18.10 -15.70 -32.33
C LEU A 269 18.74 -16.53 -33.43
N ARG A 270 18.52 -17.84 -33.38
CA ARG A 270 18.87 -18.76 -34.47
C ARG A 270 17.61 -19.27 -35.13
N ILE A 271 17.50 -19.07 -36.44
CA ILE A 271 16.29 -19.40 -37.22
C ILE A 271 16.50 -20.73 -37.95
N PHE A 272 15.50 -21.60 -37.98
CA PHE A 272 15.50 -22.84 -38.74
C PHE A 272 14.26 -22.91 -39.63
N PRO A 273 14.37 -23.38 -40.89
CA PRO A 273 15.61 -23.60 -41.65
C PRO A 273 16.37 -22.28 -41.92
N VAL A 274 17.59 -22.38 -42.44
CA VAL A 274 18.39 -21.20 -42.84
C VAL A 274 17.54 -20.37 -43.82
N PRO A 275 17.40 -19.05 -43.61
CA PRO A 275 16.69 -18.18 -44.53
C PRO A 275 17.22 -18.35 -45.95
N ALA A 276 16.30 -18.61 -46.89
CA ALA A 276 16.56 -18.85 -48.31
C ALA A 276 15.58 -18.05 -49.17
N ASP A 277 15.91 -17.84 -50.44
CA ASP A 277 15.02 -17.15 -51.38
C ASP A 277 13.65 -17.85 -51.49
N GLY A 278 12.60 -17.15 -51.07
CA GLY A 278 11.23 -17.68 -50.95
C GLY A 278 10.68 -17.84 -49.53
N GLY A 279 11.51 -17.63 -48.49
CA GLY A 279 11.11 -17.60 -47.08
C GLY A 279 10.55 -16.25 -46.60
N PRO A 280 10.25 -16.11 -45.29
CA PRO A 280 9.86 -14.84 -44.69
C PRO A 280 11.00 -13.82 -44.82
N LYS A 281 10.71 -12.65 -45.40
CA LYS A 281 11.72 -11.59 -45.55
C LYS A 281 11.91 -10.77 -44.28
N ARG A 282 10.83 -10.64 -43.48
CA ARG A 282 10.80 -9.80 -42.30
C ARG A 282 10.37 -10.60 -41.09
N TYR A 283 11.10 -10.41 -40.00
CA TYR A 283 10.83 -10.99 -38.70
C TYR A 283 10.55 -9.85 -37.72
N TRP A 284 9.60 -10.07 -36.84
CA TRP A 284 9.21 -9.12 -35.81
C TRP A 284 9.49 -9.71 -34.43
N VAL A 285 9.87 -8.83 -33.52
CA VAL A 285 10.20 -9.15 -32.14
C VAL A 285 9.41 -8.20 -31.23
N LYS A 286 8.77 -8.76 -30.21
CA LYS A 286 8.27 -8.00 -29.06
C LYS A 286 9.26 -8.11 -27.92
N PHE A 287 9.59 -6.99 -27.31
CA PHE A 287 10.54 -6.93 -26.21
C PHE A 287 10.13 -5.88 -25.19
N THR A 288 10.56 -6.09 -23.95
CA THR A 288 10.51 -5.09 -22.89
C THR A 288 11.92 -4.64 -22.55
N ILE A 289 12.03 -3.41 -22.04
CA ILE A 289 13.28 -2.84 -21.55
C ILE A 289 13.17 -2.83 -20.03
N PRO A 290 13.98 -3.62 -19.29
CA PRO A 290 13.99 -3.57 -17.84
C PRO A 290 14.32 -2.14 -17.37
N ARG A 291 13.50 -1.63 -16.47
CA ARG A 291 13.69 -0.31 -15.87
C ARG A 291 14.13 -0.44 -14.43
N ASP A 292 14.62 0.65 -13.88
CA ASP A 292 14.83 0.73 -12.44
C ASP A 292 13.48 0.70 -11.72
N ALA A 293 13.47 0.15 -10.50
CA ALA A 293 12.26 0.01 -9.68
C ALA A 293 11.68 1.37 -9.22
N TRP A 294 12.40 2.46 -9.46
CA TRP A 294 12.04 3.83 -9.06
C TRP A 294 11.56 4.69 -10.22
N GLU A 295 11.53 4.16 -11.44
CA GLU A 295 11.10 4.88 -12.63
C GLU A 295 9.67 4.54 -13.03
N GLU A 296 8.89 5.56 -13.38
CA GLU A 296 7.55 5.41 -13.98
C GLU A 296 7.50 5.98 -15.39
N ASP A 297 6.43 5.66 -16.10
CA ASP A 297 6.06 6.31 -17.35
C ASP A 297 5.39 7.66 -17.06
N GLU A 298 5.76 8.72 -17.80
CA GLU A 298 5.19 10.06 -17.62
C GLU A 298 3.66 10.10 -17.85
N ASP A 299 3.15 9.20 -18.69
CA ASP A 299 1.72 9.06 -19.01
C ASP A 299 0.98 8.05 -18.10
N ARG A 300 1.69 7.26 -17.29
CA ARG A 300 1.11 6.20 -16.44
C ARG A 300 1.83 6.09 -15.09
N SER A 301 1.23 6.71 -14.08
CA SER A 301 1.68 6.60 -12.69
C SER A 301 1.16 5.31 -12.06
N ILE A 302 2.06 4.48 -11.55
CA ILE A 302 1.74 3.24 -10.80
C ILE A 302 1.81 3.43 -9.29
N GLY A 303 2.17 4.64 -8.83
CA GLY A 303 2.17 5.06 -7.43
C GLY A 303 3.51 4.86 -6.71
N ILE A 304 4.65 4.75 -7.41
CA ILE A 304 5.99 4.59 -6.82
C ILE A 304 6.33 5.77 -5.89
N SER A 305 5.90 6.98 -6.24
CA SER A 305 6.12 8.19 -5.43
C SER A 305 5.14 8.34 -4.26
N GLY A 306 4.21 7.41 -4.10
CA GLY A 306 3.21 7.43 -3.03
C GLY A 306 3.72 6.84 -1.71
N VAL A 307 2.78 6.48 -0.83
CA VAL A 307 3.09 5.89 0.48
C VAL A 307 3.93 4.63 0.30
N ASN A 308 5.12 4.60 0.88
CA ASN A 308 6.02 3.45 0.82
C ASN A 308 6.13 2.72 2.17
N ASN A 309 5.90 3.43 3.27
CA ASN A 309 6.04 2.95 4.63
C ASN A 309 5.29 3.88 5.61
N MET A 310 5.24 3.49 6.89
CA MET A 310 4.51 4.16 7.96
C MET A 310 4.85 5.66 8.09
N ASN A 311 6.10 6.06 7.84
CA ASN A 311 6.54 7.46 7.92
C ASN A 311 5.94 8.37 6.84
N THR A 312 5.47 7.81 5.73
CA THR A 312 4.89 8.55 4.60
C THR A 312 3.36 8.54 4.59
N LEU A 313 2.74 7.89 5.58
CA LEU A 313 1.29 7.87 5.72
C LEU A 313 0.75 9.28 6.02
N PRO A 314 -0.34 9.71 5.36
CA PRO A 314 -0.95 11.02 5.58
C PRO A 314 -1.83 11.05 6.85
N PHE A 315 -1.32 10.57 7.99
CA PHE A 315 -2.03 10.59 9.26
C PHE A 315 -1.52 11.73 10.15
N ALA A 316 -2.37 12.74 10.34
CA ALA A 316 -2.14 13.83 11.30
C ALA A 316 -2.56 13.41 12.72
N ASN A 317 -2.36 14.29 13.70
CA ASN A 317 -2.88 14.05 15.02
C ASN A 317 -4.41 14.05 15.03
N ILE A 318 -5.01 13.12 15.78
CA ILE A 318 -6.45 13.02 15.91
C ILE A 318 -6.97 14.24 16.66
N GLN A 319 -7.92 14.94 16.04
CA GLN A 319 -8.60 16.07 16.67
C GLN A 319 -9.36 15.63 17.93
N TYR A 320 -9.18 16.38 19.02
CA TYR A 320 -9.78 16.06 20.32
C TYR A 320 -11.32 15.92 20.29
N ASP A 321 -12.00 16.71 19.45
CA ASP A 321 -13.45 16.65 19.25
C ASP A 321 -13.95 15.30 18.74
N LYS A 322 -13.09 14.58 18.01
CA LYS A 322 -13.42 13.33 17.33
C LYS A 322 -13.12 12.10 18.18
N ILE A 323 -12.47 12.28 19.33
CA ILE A 323 -12.18 11.21 20.27
C ILE A 323 -13.45 10.81 21.02
N ASN A 324 -13.76 9.50 21.02
CA ASN A 324 -14.91 8.95 21.70
C ASN A 324 -14.74 8.97 23.24
N SER A 325 -15.81 8.58 23.96
CA SER A 325 -15.81 8.56 25.43
C SER A 325 -14.75 7.62 26.02
N ILE A 326 -14.48 6.49 25.37
CA ILE A 326 -13.49 5.49 25.80
C ILE A 326 -12.09 6.09 25.73
N GLY A 327 -11.73 6.69 24.60
CA GLY A 327 -10.46 7.37 24.41
C GLY A 327 -10.28 8.54 25.37
N LYS A 328 -11.33 9.37 25.56
CA LYS A 328 -11.31 10.46 26.54
C LYS A 328 -11.10 9.94 27.97
N GLN A 329 -11.67 8.79 28.33
CA GLN A 329 -11.45 8.20 29.65
C GLN A 329 -10.02 7.68 29.82
N TRP A 330 -9.45 7.06 28.78
CA TRP A 330 -8.05 6.64 28.79
C TRP A 330 -7.11 7.84 28.95
N ILE A 331 -7.32 8.92 28.19
CA ILE A 331 -6.55 10.17 28.26
C ILE A 331 -6.57 10.75 29.68
N ARG A 332 -7.73 10.77 30.35
CA ARG A 332 -7.85 11.24 31.74
C ARG A 332 -7.02 10.42 32.72
N ARG A 333 -7.06 9.07 32.60
CA ARG A 333 -6.26 8.15 33.41
C ARG A 333 -4.76 8.36 33.16
N PHE A 334 -4.38 8.48 31.89
CA PHE A 334 -2.98 8.67 31.49
C PHE A 334 -2.43 10.02 31.95
N THR A 335 -3.20 11.10 31.82
CA THR A 335 -2.83 12.43 32.33
C THR A 335 -2.63 12.43 33.84
N LEU A 336 -3.45 11.66 34.58
CA LEU A 336 -3.29 11.50 36.03
C LEU A 336 -1.99 10.77 36.36
N ALA A 337 -1.61 9.75 35.59
CA ALA A 337 -0.34 9.03 35.77
C ALA A 337 0.88 9.93 35.48
N LEU A 338 0.82 10.76 34.43
CA LEU A 338 1.83 11.79 34.13
C LEU A 338 1.90 12.85 35.26
N SER A 339 0.75 13.27 35.77
CA SER A 339 0.68 14.23 36.88
C SER A 339 1.28 13.68 38.17
N LYS A 340 1.09 12.38 38.46
CA LYS A 340 1.73 11.69 39.59
C LYS A 340 3.26 11.68 39.45
N GLU A 341 3.78 11.37 38.26
CA GLU A 341 5.22 11.38 38.01
C GLU A 341 5.79 12.79 38.23
N MET A 342 5.17 13.83 37.66
CA MET A 342 5.59 15.21 37.86
C MET A 342 5.56 15.61 39.33
N LEU A 343 4.51 15.24 40.06
CA LEU A 343 4.41 15.50 41.50
C LEU A 343 5.54 14.78 42.27
N GLY A 344 5.82 13.52 41.94
CA GLY A 344 6.90 12.75 42.55
C GLY A 344 8.27 13.38 42.29
N LEU A 345 8.52 13.88 41.08
CA LEU A 345 9.74 14.63 40.74
C LEU A 345 9.87 15.93 41.52
N ILE A 346 8.77 16.66 41.73
CA ILE A 346 8.75 17.89 42.54
C ILE A 346 9.03 17.56 44.01
N ARG A 347 8.34 16.56 44.57
CA ARG A 347 8.53 16.13 45.96
C ARG A 347 9.92 15.59 46.25
N SER A 348 10.54 14.93 45.28
CA SER A 348 11.92 14.43 45.39
C SER A 348 12.96 15.55 45.53
N LYS A 349 12.65 16.78 45.08
CA LYS A 349 13.52 17.96 45.28
C LYS A 349 13.53 18.46 46.73
N PHE A 350 12.53 18.10 47.54
CA PHE A 350 12.36 18.53 48.93
C PHE A 350 12.47 17.36 49.93
N GLY A 351 13.33 16.37 49.62
CA GLY A 351 13.32 15.02 50.20
C GLY A 351 13.19 14.88 51.73
N THR A 352 13.69 15.83 52.53
CA THR A 352 13.34 15.95 53.96
C THR A 352 13.00 17.39 54.29
N ILE A 353 11.81 17.60 54.86
CA ILE A 353 11.43 18.89 55.43
C ILE A 353 11.77 18.82 56.93
N PRO A 354 12.77 19.59 57.42
CA PRO A 354 13.08 19.61 58.84
C PRO A 354 11.97 20.33 59.60
N ILE A 355 11.36 19.64 60.56
CA ILE A 355 10.41 20.19 61.53
C ILE A 355 11.12 20.21 62.90
N PRO A 356 10.79 21.13 63.82
CA PRO A 356 11.40 21.10 65.15
C PRO A 356 11.19 19.74 65.85
N GLY A 357 12.25 18.94 65.98
CA GLY A 357 12.26 17.64 66.67
C GLY A 357 11.97 16.40 65.82
N GLU A 358 11.58 16.53 64.55
CA GLU A 358 11.26 15.40 63.66
C GLU A 358 11.44 15.79 62.18
N SER A 359 11.61 14.82 61.28
CA SER A 359 11.67 15.06 59.83
C SER A 359 10.46 14.45 59.13
N VAL A 360 9.75 15.22 58.32
CA VAL A 360 8.74 14.66 57.40
C VAL A 360 9.43 14.27 56.10
N GLN A 361 9.29 13.00 55.73
CA GLN A 361 9.80 12.46 54.47
C GLN A 361 8.70 12.49 53.41
N LEU A 362 9.00 13.07 52.24
CA LEU A 362 8.05 13.11 51.13
C LEU A 362 8.14 11.83 50.30
N ASN A 363 6.99 11.32 49.87
CA ASN A 363 6.86 10.07 49.10
C ASN A 363 7.19 10.21 47.60
N GLY A 364 8.22 11.00 47.27
CA GLY A 364 8.56 11.34 45.88
C GLY A 364 8.95 10.11 45.03
N GLY A 365 9.80 9.23 45.56
CA GLY A 365 10.25 8.01 44.86
C GLY A 365 9.11 7.05 44.53
N ASP A 366 8.21 6.81 45.49
CA ASP A 366 7.06 5.91 45.30
C ASP A 366 6.08 6.45 44.25
N LEU A 367 5.83 7.76 44.23
CA LEU A 367 4.95 8.39 43.25
C LEU A 367 5.50 8.32 41.82
N ILE A 368 6.82 8.47 41.65
CA ILE A 368 7.46 8.32 40.33
C ILE A 368 7.29 6.88 39.84
N THR A 369 7.56 5.90 40.70
CA THR A 369 7.43 4.47 40.36
C THR A 369 5.97 4.14 40.00
N GLN A 370 5.00 4.52 40.83
CA GLN A 370 3.58 4.30 40.55
C GLN A 370 3.11 5.00 39.27
N GLY A 371 3.58 6.23 39.03
CA GLY A 371 3.26 6.98 37.81
C GLY A 371 3.75 6.25 36.55
N LYS A 372 4.99 5.78 36.53
CA LYS A 372 5.57 5.04 35.40
C LYS A 372 4.89 3.70 35.17
N GLU A 373 4.63 2.93 36.23
CA GLU A 373 3.92 1.66 36.12
C GLU A 373 2.49 1.84 35.59
N GLU A 374 1.76 2.86 36.03
CA GLU A 374 0.42 3.15 35.52
C GLU A 374 0.46 3.58 34.04
N GLN A 375 1.45 4.39 33.64
CA GLN A 375 1.64 4.75 32.24
C GLN A 375 1.92 3.53 31.35
N GLU A 376 2.82 2.65 31.77
CA GLU A 376 3.15 1.42 31.03
C GLU A 376 1.94 0.49 30.90
N LYS A 377 1.22 0.26 32.02
CA LYS A 377 -0.01 -0.56 32.02
C LYS A 377 -1.08 0.02 31.10
N LEU A 378 -1.27 1.35 31.09
CA LEU A 378 -2.24 2.01 30.22
C LEU A 378 -1.85 1.90 28.74
N ARG A 379 -0.56 2.04 28.41
CA ARG A 379 -0.05 1.86 27.04
C ARG A 379 -0.24 0.42 26.59
N GLU A 380 0.03 -0.56 27.45
CA GLU A 380 -0.15 -1.99 27.16
C GLU A 380 -1.62 -2.38 27.03
N GLU A 381 -2.49 -1.89 27.93
CA GLU A 381 -3.96 -2.07 27.87
C GLU A 381 -4.50 -1.59 26.52
N LEU A 382 -4.09 -0.40 26.08
CA LEU A 382 -4.54 0.16 24.81
C LEU A 382 -3.97 -0.59 23.61
N LYS A 383 -2.67 -0.93 23.60
CA LYS A 383 -2.07 -1.69 22.51
C LYS A 383 -2.70 -3.08 22.34
N THR A 384 -2.91 -3.78 23.46
CA THR A 384 -3.49 -5.14 23.46
C THR A 384 -4.92 -5.12 22.95
N THR A 385 -5.75 -4.21 23.45
CA THR A 385 -7.14 -4.07 22.99
C THR A 385 -7.21 -3.70 21.51
N LEU A 386 -6.34 -2.81 21.03
CA LEU A 386 -6.26 -2.48 19.61
C LEU A 386 -5.76 -3.67 18.77
N ASP A 387 -4.77 -4.41 19.24
CA ASP A 387 -4.27 -5.58 18.52
C ASP A 387 -5.33 -6.67 18.34
N GLU A 388 -6.29 -6.79 19.25
CA GLU A 388 -7.48 -7.66 19.11
C GLU A 388 -8.51 -7.12 18.10
N LEU A 389 -8.55 -5.81 17.90
CA LEU A 389 -9.48 -5.11 17.00
C LEU A 389 -8.90 -4.85 15.60
N THR A 390 -7.77 -5.48 15.25
CA THR A 390 -7.23 -5.45 13.89
C THR A 390 -8.19 -6.09 12.90
N TYR A 391 -8.26 -5.58 11.66
CA TYR A 391 -9.24 -6.07 10.68
C TYR A 391 -9.10 -7.57 10.40
N ASN A 392 -7.88 -8.10 10.37
CA ASN A 392 -7.64 -9.53 10.18
C ASN A 392 -8.27 -10.36 11.32
N LYS A 393 -8.07 -9.96 12.58
CA LYS A 393 -8.65 -10.66 13.72
C LYS A 393 -10.15 -10.51 13.81
N LEU A 394 -10.69 -9.35 13.45
CA LEU A 394 -12.14 -9.16 13.35
C LEU A 394 -12.75 -10.08 12.30
N MET A 395 -12.12 -10.20 11.12
CA MET A 395 -12.54 -11.14 10.08
C MET A 395 -12.43 -12.61 10.52
N GLU A 396 -11.37 -12.98 11.23
CA GLU A 396 -11.21 -14.32 11.80
C GLU A 396 -12.29 -14.63 12.84
N SER A 397 -12.59 -13.67 13.72
CA SER A 397 -13.66 -13.76 14.71
C SER A 397 -15.04 -13.88 14.07
N ASP A 398 -15.33 -13.09 13.03
CA ASP A 398 -16.60 -13.13 12.31
C ASP A 398 -16.77 -14.46 11.55
N ALA A 399 -15.70 -14.97 10.93
CA ALA A 399 -15.71 -16.29 10.30
C ALA A 399 -16.02 -17.41 11.31
N ALA A 400 -15.38 -17.34 12.50
CA ALA A 400 -15.65 -18.28 13.58
C ALA A 400 -17.10 -18.18 14.09
N LEU A 401 -17.65 -16.96 14.24
CA LEU A 401 -19.05 -16.75 14.64
C LEU A 401 -20.02 -17.35 13.62
N VAL A 402 -19.79 -17.16 12.32
CA VAL A 402 -20.61 -17.77 11.26
C VAL A 402 -20.53 -19.30 11.31
N GLU A 403 -19.36 -19.88 11.52
CA GLU A 403 -19.21 -21.33 11.65
C GLU A 403 -20.00 -21.88 12.86
N GLU A 404 -19.90 -21.22 14.02
CA GLU A 404 -20.65 -21.60 15.21
C GLU A 404 -22.16 -21.39 15.05
N SER A 405 -22.58 -20.32 14.38
CA SER A 405 -23.97 -20.07 14.01
C SER A 405 -24.52 -21.20 13.13
N ASN A 406 -23.75 -21.65 12.14
CA ASN A 406 -24.12 -22.79 11.30
C ASN A 406 -24.26 -24.10 12.10
N LYS A 407 -23.38 -24.33 13.10
CA LYS A 407 -23.49 -25.48 14.03
C LYS A 407 -24.77 -25.40 14.87
N ILE A 408 -25.19 -24.19 15.29
CA ILE A 408 -26.46 -23.98 15.98
C ILE A 408 -27.64 -24.22 15.04
N HIS A 409 -27.61 -23.67 13.83
CA HIS A 409 -28.66 -23.87 12.83
C HIS A 409 -28.84 -25.34 12.46
N ALA A 410 -27.76 -26.14 12.40
CA ALA A 410 -27.84 -27.59 12.20
C ALA A 410 -28.59 -28.34 13.33
N LYS A 411 -28.66 -27.77 14.54
CA LYS A 411 -29.42 -28.32 15.68
C LYS A 411 -30.87 -27.85 15.72
N ILE A 412 -31.23 -26.83 14.94
CA ILE A 412 -32.62 -26.39 14.79
C ILE A 412 -33.24 -27.32 13.73
N PRO A 413 -34.18 -28.21 14.09
CA PRO A 413 -34.85 -29.03 13.10
C PRO A 413 -35.61 -28.10 12.15
N ASN A 414 -35.22 -28.10 10.87
CA ASN A 414 -36.02 -27.52 9.81
C ASN A 414 -37.34 -28.29 9.76
N LEU A 415 -38.37 -27.78 10.46
CA LEU A 415 -39.74 -28.21 10.26
C LEU A 415 -40.06 -27.92 8.80
N ILE A 416 -40.02 -28.96 7.97
CA ILE A 416 -40.51 -28.90 6.60
C ILE A 416 -41.95 -28.39 6.69
N PHE A 417 -42.16 -27.12 6.33
CA PHE A 417 -43.51 -26.61 6.14
C PHE A 417 -44.01 -27.21 4.83
N MET A 418 -44.75 -28.31 4.93
CA MET A 418 -45.60 -28.78 3.85
C MET A 418 -46.85 -27.91 3.85
N GLY A 419 -46.87 -26.91 2.97
CA GLY A 419 -48.04 -26.13 2.58
C GLY A 419 -48.26 -26.25 1.08
#